data_AF-A0AAU7UNT8-F1
#
_entry.id   AF-A0AAU7UNT8-F1
#
_cell.length_a   1.000
_cell.length_b   1.000
_cell.length_c   1.000
_cell.angle_alpha   90.00
_cell.angle_beta   90.00
_cell.angle_gamma   90.00
#
_symmetry.space_group_name_H-M   'P 1'
#
loop_
_entity.id
_entity.type
_entity.pdbx_description
1 polymer ?
#
loop_
_entity_poly.entity_id
_entity_poly.type
_entity_poly.pdbx_seq_one_letter_code
_entity_poly.pdbx_strand_id
1 'polypeptide(L)' 'MIAAACTIIDFRLGAIVLAVVPAGLAMMRAMPDPWAEVWANRSKSVDVATGLFFALVLVALAFVVPESR' A
#
# COMPACT_ATOMS: atom_id res chain seq x y z
N MET A 1 -17.89 13.87 -20.36
CA MET A 1 -18.18 12.55 -19.76
C MET A 1 -16.98 11.61 -19.85
N ILE A 2 -16.36 11.39 -21.02
CA ILE A 2 -15.20 10.48 -21.16
C ILE A 2 -13.99 10.92 -20.30
N ALA A 3 -13.64 12.21 -20.29
CA ALA A 3 -12.51 12.70 -19.50
C ALA A 3 -12.67 12.53 -17.97
N ALA A 4 -13.89 12.68 -17.44
CA ALA A 4 -14.19 12.48 -16.02
C ALA A 4 -14.09 10.99 -15.63
N ALA A 5 -14.55 10.10 -16.51
CA ALA A 5 -14.40 8.66 -16.33
C ALA A 5 -12.92 8.23 -16.31
N CYS A 6 -12.07 8.83 -17.17
CA CYS A 6 -10.63 8.57 -17.16
C CYS A 6 -9.99 8.99 -15.82
N THR A 7 -10.28 10.19 -15.33
CA THR A 7 -9.71 10.67 -14.04
C THR A 7 -10.09 9.81 -12.84
N ILE A 8 -11.25 9.14 -12.88
CA ILE A 8 -11.73 8.25 -11.82
C ILE A 8 -10.97 6.92 -11.84
N ILE A 9 -10.77 6.37 -13.04
CA ILE A 9 -9.95 5.16 -13.24
C ILE A 9 -8.51 5.47 -12.80
N ASP A 10 -7.99 6.64 -13.13
CA ASP A 10 -6.65 7.09 -12.71
C ASP A 10 -6.53 7.20 -11.18
N PHE A 11 -7.55 7.70 -10.48
CA PHE A 11 -7.53 7.76 -9.01
C PHE A 11 -7.48 6.38 -8.36
N ARG A 12 -8.37 5.47 -8.78
CA ARG A 12 -8.42 4.10 -8.24
C ARG A 12 -7.15 3.33 -8.56
N LEU A 13 -6.69 3.40 -9.80
CA LEU A 13 -5.47 2.74 -10.24
C LEU A 13 -4.26 3.33 -9.50
N GLY A 14 -4.19 4.65 -9.36
CA GLY A 14 -3.14 5.35 -8.62
C GLY A 14 -3.09 4.94 -7.15
N ALA A 15 -4.24 4.84 -6.48
CA ALA A 15 -4.33 4.38 -5.09
C ALA A 15 -3.88 2.91 -4.92
N ILE A 16 -4.29 2.04 -5.83
CA ILE A 16 -3.87 0.62 -5.83
C ILE A 16 -2.37 0.49 -6.10
N VAL A 17 -1.83 1.23 -7.08
CA VAL A 17 -0.41 1.23 -7.41
C VAL A 17 0.41 1.77 -6.23
N LEU A 18 -0.06 2.82 -5.56
CA LEU A 18 0.61 3.38 -4.39
C LEU A 18 0.62 2.39 -3.22
N ALA A 19 -0.42 1.57 -3.06
CA ALA A 19 -0.49 0.54 -2.02
C ALA A 19 0.56 -0.58 -2.19
N VAL A 20 1.07 -0.79 -3.41
CA VAL A 20 2.12 -1.79 -3.69
C VAL A 20 3.41 -1.46 -2.95
N VAL A 21 3.75 -0.17 -2.78
CA VAL A 21 4.99 0.25 -2.13
C VAL A 21 5.06 -0.16 -0.65
N PRO A 22 4.11 0.23 0.22
CA PRO A 22 4.14 -0.18 1.62
C PRO A 22 3.91 -1.69 1.80
N ALA A 23 3.14 -2.34 0.91
CA ALA A 23 2.99 -3.79 0.91
C ALA A 23 4.31 -4.51 0.57
N GLY A 24 5.03 -4.04 -0.46
CA GLY A 24 6.33 -4.56 -0.86
C GLY A 24 7.38 -4.38 0.24
N LEU A 25 7.42 -3.21 0.88
CA LEU A 25 8.30 -2.96 2.02
C LEU A 25 7.98 -3.90 3.20
N ALA A 26 6.70 -4.13 3.50
CA ALA A 26 6.30 -5.08 4.53
C ALA A 26 6.71 -6.53 4.18
N MET A 27 6.59 -6.94 2.91
CA MET A 27 7.05 -8.26 2.45
C MET A 27 8.57 -8.42 2.55
N MET A 28 9.35 -7.44 2.08
CA MET A 28 10.81 -7.46 2.23
C MET A 28 11.22 -7.54 3.71
N ARG A 29 10.49 -6.83 4.57
CA ARG A 29 10.70 -6.85 6.03
C ARG A 29 10.35 -8.22 6.63
N ALA A 30 9.38 -8.93 6.05
CA ALA A 30 8.98 -10.26 6.48
C ALA A 30 9.95 -11.37 6.06
N MET A 31 10.84 -11.13 5.08
CA MET A 31 11.78 -12.15 4.60
C MET A 31 12.59 -12.79 5.74
N PRO A 32 12.81 -14.12 5.68
CA PRO A 32 13.65 -14.84 6.63
C PRO A 32 15.15 -14.59 6.35
N ASP A 33 16.01 -15.23 7.13
CA ASP A 33 17.48 -15.10 7.03
C ASP A 33 17.99 -15.31 5.60
N PRO A 34 19.05 -14.57 5.17
CA PRO A 34 19.91 -13.69 5.98
C PRO A 34 19.39 -12.25 6.13
N TRP A 35 18.23 -11.93 5.53
CA TRP A 35 17.72 -10.57 5.49
C TRP A 35 17.29 -10.04 6.86
N ALA A 36 17.01 -10.91 7.83
CA ALA A 36 16.64 -10.48 9.18
C ALA A 36 17.75 -9.66 9.86
N GLU A 37 19.01 -9.97 9.58
CA GLU A 37 20.18 -9.29 10.16
C GLU A 37 20.30 -7.84 9.70
N VAL A 38 19.92 -7.55 8.44
CA VAL A 38 19.91 -6.18 7.86
C VAL A 38 19.00 -5.23 8.66
N TRP A 39 18.01 -5.78 9.34
CA TRP A 39 16.97 -5.01 10.01
C TRP A 39 16.90 -5.22 11.52
N ALA A 40 17.99 -5.70 12.13
CA ALA A 40 18.04 -6.08 13.55
C ALA A 40 17.81 -4.92 14.53
N ASN A 41 18.07 -3.67 14.12
CA ASN A 41 18.00 -2.47 15.00
C ASN A 41 16.59 -1.88 15.18
N ARG A 42 15.53 -2.49 14.63
CA ARG A 42 14.17 -1.92 14.63
C ARG A 42 13.12 -3.01 14.81
N SER A 43 12.00 -2.68 15.47
CA SER A 43 10.90 -3.63 15.68
C SER A 43 10.28 -4.09 14.35
N LYS A 44 10.62 -5.32 13.94
CA LYS A 44 10.15 -5.97 12.70
C LYS A 44 8.62 -6.01 12.64
N SER A 45 7.97 -6.32 13.75
CA SER A 45 6.51 -6.44 13.82
C SER A 45 5.81 -5.11 13.61
N VAL A 46 6.35 -4.02 14.15
CA VAL A 46 5.76 -2.68 14.00
C VAL A 46 5.89 -2.20 12.55
N ASP A 47 7.07 -2.36 11.93
CA ASP A 47 7.28 -1.97 10.52
C ASP A 47 6.32 -2.72 9.57
N VAL A 48 6.18 -4.04 9.75
CA VAL A 48 5.29 -4.89 8.92
C VAL A 48 3.83 -4.50 9.13
N ALA A 49 3.40 -4.33 10.38
CA ALA A 49 2.02 -3.95 10.70
C ALA A 49 1.65 -2.58 10.13
N THR A 50 2.53 -1.58 10.27
CA THR A 50 2.32 -0.24 9.73
C THR A 50 2.30 -0.24 8.20
N GLY A 51 3.21 -0.97 7.55
CA GLY A 51 3.22 -1.10 6.09
C GLY A 51 1.93 -1.73 5.54
N LEU A 52 1.48 -2.83 6.15
CA LEU A 52 0.21 -3.47 5.77
C LEU A 52 -1.00 -2.58 6.06
N PHE A 53 -1.01 -1.86 7.18
CA PHE A 53 -2.08 -0.93 7.52
C PHE A 53 -2.23 0.16 6.46
N PHE A 54 -1.14 0.82 6.05
CA PHE A 54 -1.20 1.84 5.00
C PHE A 54 -1.61 1.26 3.65
N ALA A 55 -1.11 0.08 3.28
CA ALA A 55 -1.53 -0.60 2.06
C ALA A 55 -3.04 -0.86 2.05
N LEU A 56 -3.57 -1.37 3.16
CA LEU A 56 -5.01 -1.64 3.32
C LEU A 56 -5.84 -0.35 3.28
N VAL A 57 -5.39 0.72 3.95
CA VAL A 57 -6.08 2.02 3.92
C VAL A 57 -6.14 2.57 2.50
N LEU A 58 -5.04 2.51 1.74
CA LEU A 58 -5.00 2.99 0.36
C LEU A 58 -5.94 2.19 -0.56
N VAL A 59 -5.95 0.86 -0.41
CA VAL A 59 -6.88 0.00 -1.15
C VAL A 59 -8.33 0.29 -0.73
N ALA A 60 -8.60 0.41 0.57
CA ALA A 60 -9.93 0.73 1.07
C ALA A 60 -10.42 2.09 0.56
N LEU A 61 -9.56 3.10 0.52
CA LEU A 61 -9.88 4.41 -0.05
C LEU A 61 -10.25 4.33 -1.54
N ALA A 62 -9.59 3.46 -2.31
CA ALA A 62 -9.95 3.25 -3.72
C ALA A 62 -11.40 2.75 -3.91
N PHE A 63 -11.95 2.02 -2.92
CA PHE A 63 -13.32 1.50 -2.95
C PHE A 63 -14.35 2.36 -2.20
N VAL A 64 -13.94 3.01 -1.11
CA VAL A 64 -14.85 3.79 -0.24
C VAL A 64 -15.09 5.19 -0.77
N VAL A 65 -14.10 5.81 -1.43
CA VAL A 65 -14.27 7.16 -1.99
C VAL A 65 -15.38 7.11 -3.05
N PRO A 66 -16.53 7.76 -2.80
CA PRO A 66 -17.66 7.71 -3.71
C PRO A 66 -17.31 8.47 -4.99
N GLU A 67 -17.82 7.99 -6.12
CA GLU A 67 -17.69 8.67 -7.41
C GLU A 67 -18.49 9.97 -7.35
N SER A 68 -17.79 11.09 -7.09
CA SER A 68 -18.42 12.40 -7.12
C SER A 68 -18.79 12.73 -8.57
N ARG A 69 -20.09 12.63 -8.83
CA ARG A 69 -20.91 13.05 -9.99
C ARG A 69 -20.22 13.85 -11.10
#